data_AF-A0A8J5H567-F1
#
_entry.id   AF-A0A8J5H567-F1
#
_cell.length_a   1.000
_cell.length_b   1.000
_cell.length_c   1.000
_cell.angle_alpha   90.00
_cell.angle_beta   90.00
_cell.angle_gamma   90.00
#
_symmetry.space_group_name_H-M   'P 1'
#
loop_
_entity.id
_entity.type
_entity.pdbx_description
1 polymer ?
#
loop_
_entity_poly.entity_id
_entity_poly.type
_entity_poly.pdbx_seq_one_letter_code
_entity_poly.pdbx_strand_id
1 'polypeptide(L)'
;MHVGCQLQHWKRVKSGAFILGLLTPELSIHITIHGFLLWTSVGFLMPLGVVIIRMTEGVKSIRMVKVLFYTHVTVQILALLLATVAAVLSLINFENSFNNTHQKIGLVLYGLIWIQPLIAFVRPRRGIRFRSLWYLMHWLLGTGVCVMGIANIFIGLHTFHERTSISVSLWAALFTAEVSFMAFLYLLQHRWQYMMRQGVTQDEQIAPTSHASPTSNQKEMLVMP
;
A
#
# COMPACT_ATOMS: atom_id res chain seq x y z
N MET A 1 -49.16 -2.44 -1.63
CA MET A 1 -49.19 -2.58 -0.15
C MET A 1 -48.38 -3.76 0.40
N HIS A 2 -48.21 -4.88 -0.33
CA HIS A 2 -47.51 -6.07 0.19
C HIS A 2 -45.98 -5.92 0.42
N VAL A 3 -45.29 -5.07 -0.33
CA VAL A 3 -43.82 -4.94 -0.26
C VAL A 3 -43.36 -4.19 1.02
N GLY A 4 -44.15 -3.21 1.47
CA GLY A 4 -43.83 -2.42 2.68
C GLY A 4 -43.91 -3.22 3.97
N CYS A 5 -44.85 -4.18 4.05
CA CYS A 5 -45.03 -5.05 5.21
C CYS A 5 -43.86 -6.05 5.37
N GLN A 6 -43.36 -6.58 4.25
CA GLN A 6 -42.18 -7.45 4.22
C GLN A 6 -40.90 -6.71 4.65
N LEU A 7 -40.67 -5.49 4.16
CA LEU A 7 -39.53 -4.65 4.56
C LEU A 7 -39.57 -4.27 6.05
N GLN A 8 -40.74 -3.94 6.59
CA GLN A 8 -40.89 -3.64 8.00
C GLN A 8 -40.72 -4.89 8.89
N HIS A 9 -41.19 -6.05 8.43
CA HIS A 9 -40.97 -7.32 9.12
C HIS A 9 -39.48 -7.67 9.18
N TRP A 10 -38.76 -7.55 8.05
CA TRP A 10 -37.31 -7.75 7.98
C TRP A 10 -36.52 -6.78 8.88
N LYS A 11 -36.89 -5.51 8.92
CA LYS A 11 -36.29 -4.54 9.85
C LYS A 11 -36.54 -4.93 11.31
N ARG A 12 -37.75 -5.39 11.64
CA ARG A 12 -38.14 -5.78 13.01
C ARG A 12 -37.43 -7.05 13.49
N VAL A 13 -37.23 -8.03 12.61
CA VAL A 13 -36.48 -9.26 12.89
C VAL A 13 -34.98 -8.96 13.08
N LYS A 14 -34.40 -8.10 12.23
CA LYS A 14 -33.01 -7.60 12.42
C LYS A 14 -32.85 -6.88 13.76
N SER A 15 -33.81 -6.04 14.16
CA SER A 15 -33.79 -5.37 15.46
C SER A 15 -33.95 -6.34 16.64
N GLY A 16 -34.78 -7.39 16.52
CA GLY A 16 -35.00 -8.36 17.59
C GLY A 16 -33.80 -9.27 17.88
N ALA A 17 -33.13 -9.79 16.84
CA ALA A 17 -31.90 -10.58 16.99
C ALA A 17 -30.75 -9.74 17.59
N PHE A 18 -30.74 -8.44 17.27
CA PHE A 18 -29.75 -7.49 17.76
C PHE A 18 -29.92 -7.16 19.25
N ILE A 19 -31.17 -7.07 19.75
CA ILE A 19 -31.48 -6.86 21.17
C ILE A 19 -31.01 -8.04 22.04
N LEU A 20 -30.90 -9.25 21.47
CA LEU A 20 -30.41 -10.44 22.18
C LEU A 20 -28.88 -10.60 22.15
N GLY A 21 -28.13 -9.67 21.54
CA GLY A 21 -26.67 -9.76 21.42
C GLY A 21 -26.18 -10.89 20.50
N LEU A 22 -27.08 -11.58 19.78
CA LEU A 22 -26.75 -12.69 18.90
C LEU A 22 -26.60 -12.18 17.46
N LEU A 23 -25.39 -12.23 16.90
CA LEU A 23 -25.17 -11.95 15.48
C LEU A 23 -25.97 -12.94 14.63
N THR A 24 -26.79 -12.44 13.71
CA THR A 24 -27.46 -13.32 12.75
C THR A 24 -26.41 -13.99 11.85
N PRO A 25 -26.65 -15.23 11.37
CA PRO A 25 -25.71 -15.92 10.48
C PRO A 25 -25.35 -15.10 9.24
N GLU A 26 -26.34 -14.41 8.64
CA GLU A 26 -26.12 -13.53 7.49
C GLU A 26 -25.19 -12.36 7.82
N LEU A 27 -25.40 -11.70 8.97
CA LEU A 27 -24.56 -10.57 9.40
C LEU A 27 -23.12 -11.03 9.66
N SER A 28 -22.93 -12.20 10.27
CA SER A 28 -21.61 -12.79 10.50
C SER A 28 -20.85 -13.08 9.20
N ILE A 29 -21.55 -13.59 8.18
CA ILE A 29 -20.98 -13.81 6.84
C ILE A 29 -20.57 -12.48 6.21
N HIS A 30 -21.42 -11.45 6.25
CA HIS A 30 -21.09 -10.14 5.70
C HIS A 30 -19.91 -9.48 6.41
N ILE A 31 -19.79 -9.60 7.73
CA ILE A 31 -18.63 -9.12 8.50
C ILE A 31 -17.36 -9.83 8.07
N THR A 32 -17.42 -11.16 7.90
CA THR A 32 -16.29 -11.96 7.43
C THR A 32 -15.84 -11.52 6.04
N ILE A 33 -16.78 -11.38 5.09
CA ILE A 33 -16.48 -10.91 3.73
C ILE A 33 -15.89 -9.50 3.75
N HIS A 34 -16.45 -8.58 4.53
CA HIS A 34 -15.92 -7.22 4.69
C HIS A 34 -14.46 -7.23 5.17
N GLY A 35 -14.18 -8.03 6.21
CA GLY A 35 -12.84 -8.19 6.77
C GLY A 35 -11.83 -8.71 5.75
N PHE A 36 -12.17 -9.77 5.01
CA PHE A 36 -11.28 -10.31 3.97
C PHE A 36 -11.08 -9.35 2.81
N LEU A 37 -12.13 -8.67 2.34
CA LEU A 37 -12.00 -7.69 1.27
C LEU A 37 -11.07 -6.54 1.64
N LEU A 38 -11.17 -6.01 2.88
CA LEU A 38 -10.28 -4.94 3.33
C LEU A 38 -8.87 -5.43 3.65
N TRP A 39 -8.70 -6.64 4.19
CA TRP A 39 -7.38 -7.25 4.31
C TRP A 39 -6.71 -7.33 2.93
N THR A 40 -7.35 -7.97 1.96
CA THR A 40 -6.78 -8.10 0.61
C THR A 40 -6.53 -6.73 -0.04
N SER A 41 -7.45 -5.77 0.13
CA SER A 41 -7.31 -4.44 -0.44
C SER A 41 -6.24 -3.57 0.26
N VAL A 42 -6.55 -3.07 1.45
CA VAL A 42 -5.74 -2.04 2.12
C VAL A 42 -4.62 -2.65 2.96
N GLY A 43 -4.78 -3.90 3.38
CA GLY A 43 -3.75 -4.65 4.11
C GLY A 43 -2.64 -5.19 3.19
N PHE A 44 -3.00 -5.65 2.00
CA PHE A 44 -2.06 -6.34 1.09
C PHE A 44 -1.81 -5.60 -0.23
N LEU A 45 -2.82 -5.43 -1.08
CA LEU A 45 -2.63 -4.91 -2.44
C LEU A 45 -2.13 -3.46 -2.46
N MET A 46 -2.62 -2.59 -1.58
CA MET A 46 -2.15 -1.21 -1.54
C MET A 46 -0.67 -1.10 -1.13
N PRO A 47 -0.22 -1.73 -0.02
CA PRO A 47 1.21 -1.83 0.30
C PRO A 47 2.03 -2.47 -0.82
N LEU A 48 1.52 -3.53 -1.46
CA LEU A 48 2.19 -4.16 -2.60
C LEU A 48 2.38 -3.20 -3.77
N GLY A 49 1.35 -2.40 -4.10
CA GLY A 49 1.46 -1.34 -5.09
C GLY A 49 2.57 -0.34 -4.75
N VAL A 50 2.71 0.05 -3.48
CA VAL A 50 3.79 0.95 -3.02
C VAL A 50 5.17 0.30 -3.18
N VAL A 51 5.31 -0.96 -2.79
CA VAL A 51 6.55 -1.73 -2.96
C VAL A 51 6.94 -1.85 -4.43
N ILE A 52 5.98 -2.10 -5.33
CA ILE A 52 6.20 -2.25 -6.78
C ILE A 52 6.70 -0.94 -7.41
N ILE A 53 6.04 0.19 -7.16
CA ILE A 53 6.43 1.46 -7.80
C ILE A 53 7.81 1.92 -7.32
N ARG A 54 8.16 1.61 -6.07
CA ARG A 54 9.45 1.95 -5.48
C ARG A 54 10.62 1.22 -6.15
N MET A 55 10.39 0.03 -6.71
CA MET A 55 11.43 -0.70 -7.49
C MET A 55 11.94 0.10 -8.69
N THR A 56 11.21 1.12 -9.17
CA THR A 56 11.66 1.97 -10.28
C THR A 56 12.94 2.74 -9.97
N GLU A 57 13.23 3.03 -8.70
CA GLU A 57 14.44 3.75 -8.28
C GLU A 57 15.75 2.99 -8.61
N GLY A 58 15.71 1.65 -8.68
CA GLY A 58 16.87 0.80 -8.98
C GLY A 58 17.02 0.41 -10.45
N VAL A 59 16.10 0.83 -11.32
CA VAL A 59 15.96 0.31 -12.69
C VAL A 59 16.41 1.35 -13.72
N LYS A 60 17.44 1.00 -14.52
CA LYS A 60 17.95 1.86 -15.60
C LYS A 60 17.06 1.83 -16.87
N SER A 61 16.32 0.74 -17.08
CA SER A 61 15.52 0.54 -18.30
C SER A 61 14.20 1.32 -18.26
N ILE A 62 14.03 2.26 -19.18
CA ILE A 62 12.78 3.04 -19.35
C ILE A 62 11.57 2.12 -19.58
N ARG A 63 11.76 1.01 -20.32
CA ARG A 63 10.69 0.02 -20.55
C ARG A 63 10.22 -0.59 -19.23
N MET A 64 11.16 -1.01 -18.38
CA MET A 64 10.84 -1.61 -17.09
C MET A 64 10.21 -0.59 -16.13
N VAL A 65 10.65 0.67 -16.14
CA VAL A 65 9.98 1.74 -15.38
C VAL A 65 8.52 1.91 -15.80
N LYS A 66 8.22 1.83 -17.11
CA LYS A 66 6.82 1.86 -17.60
C LYS A 66 6.03 0.64 -17.13
N VAL A 67 6.60 -0.55 -17.20
CA VAL A 67 5.96 -1.79 -16.73
C VAL A 67 5.61 -1.67 -15.25
N LEU A 68 6.58 -1.33 -14.39
CA LEU A 68 6.36 -1.16 -12.95
C LEU A 68 5.30 -0.09 -12.64
N PHE A 69 5.30 1.01 -13.40
CA PHE A 69 4.28 2.06 -13.26
C PHE A 69 2.87 1.55 -13.59
N TYR A 70 2.69 0.83 -14.70
CA TYR A 70 1.39 0.27 -15.05
C TYR A 70 0.96 -0.85 -14.10
N THR A 71 1.89 -1.70 -13.65
CA THR A 71 1.61 -2.72 -12.64
C THR A 71 1.13 -2.07 -11.33
N HIS A 72 1.80 -1.00 -10.87
CA HIS A 72 1.34 -0.23 -9.72
C HIS A 72 -0.08 0.28 -9.91
N VAL A 73 -0.37 0.95 -11.04
CA VAL A 73 -1.71 1.48 -11.32
C VAL A 73 -2.77 0.37 -11.32
N THR A 74 -2.50 -0.75 -12.00
CA THR A 74 -3.43 -1.88 -12.06
C THR A 74 -3.71 -2.46 -10.67
N VAL A 75 -2.67 -2.70 -9.87
CA VAL A 75 -2.81 -3.20 -8.49
C VAL A 75 -3.63 -2.23 -7.63
N GLN A 76 -3.38 -0.91 -7.76
CA GLN A 76 -4.13 0.09 -7.00
C GLN A 76 -5.59 0.21 -7.43
N ILE A 77 -5.90 0.04 -8.72
CA ILE A 77 -7.30 0.00 -9.20
C ILE A 77 -8.01 -1.22 -8.61
N LEU A 78 -7.38 -2.40 -8.63
CA LEU A 78 -7.97 -3.61 -8.03
C LEU A 78 -8.22 -3.43 -6.52
N ALA A 79 -7.25 -2.84 -5.81
CA ALA A 79 -7.41 -2.54 -4.39
C ALA A 79 -8.57 -1.56 -4.14
N LEU A 80 -8.66 -0.47 -4.91
CA LEU A 80 -9.74 0.52 -4.83
C LEU A 80 -11.12 -0.12 -5.04
N LEU A 81 -11.25 -1.01 -6.03
CA LEU A 81 -12.50 -1.70 -6.30
C LEU A 81 -12.91 -2.61 -5.13
N LEU A 82 -11.98 -3.40 -4.58
CA LEU A 82 -12.25 -4.24 -3.41
C LEU A 82 -12.63 -3.41 -2.17
N ALA A 83 -11.93 -2.29 -1.92
CA ALA A 83 -12.27 -1.38 -0.83
C ALA A 83 -13.67 -0.77 -1.02
N THR A 84 -14.03 -0.43 -2.26
CA THR A 84 -15.36 0.09 -2.60
C THR A 84 -16.44 -0.95 -2.35
N VAL A 85 -16.24 -2.20 -2.78
CA VAL A 85 -17.18 -3.30 -2.51
C VAL A 85 -17.34 -3.51 -1.01
N ALA A 86 -16.23 -3.51 -0.24
CA ALA A 86 -16.27 -3.67 1.21
C ALA A 86 -17.00 -2.51 1.92
N ALA A 87 -16.80 -1.27 1.45
CA ALA A 87 -17.48 -0.09 1.96
C ALA A 87 -18.98 -0.14 1.68
N VAL A 88 -19.39 -0.48 0.45
CA VAL A 88 -20.79 -0.68 0.08
C VAL A 88 -21.43 -1.79 0.91
N LEU A 89 -20.73 -2.91 1.10
CA LEU A 89 -21.19 -4.02 1.94
C LEU A 89 -21.46 -3.57 3.38
N SER A 90 -20.55 -2.74 3.94
CA SER A 90 -20.70 -2.15 5.28
C SER A 90 -21.89 -1.19 5.36
N LEU A 91 -22.05 -0.30 4.39
CA LEU A 91 -23.13 0.68 4.34
C LEU A 91 -24.52 0.03 4.27
N ILE A 92 -24.65 -1.08 3.54
CA ILE A 92 -25.94 -1.75 3.32
C ILE A 92 -26.29 -2.68 4.49
N ASN A 93 -25.31 -3.39 5.06
CA ASN A 93 -25.58 -4.52 5.94
C ASN A 93 -25.29 -4.26 7.42
N PHE A 94 -24.48 -3.26 7.76
CA PHE A 94 -24.06 -3.00 9.13
C PHE A 94 -24.80 -1.81 9.74
N GLU A 95 -24.84 -1.79 11.07
CA GLU A 95 -25.30 -0.60 11.80
C GLU A 95 -24.19 0.46 11.79
N ASN A 96 -24.38 1.50 10.98
CA ASN A 96 -23.43 2.59 10.81
C ASN A 96 -23.75 3.75 11.78
N SER A 97 -23.77 3.46 13.08
CA SER A 97 -23.94 4.48 14.12
C SER A 97 -22.68 5.33 14.34
N PHE A 98 -21.54 4.92 13.76
CA PHE A 98 -20.24 5.60 13.86
C PHE A 98 -19.82 5.90 15.30
N ASN A 99 -20.24 5.07 16.25
CA ASN A 99 -19.90 5.23 17.67
C ASN A 99 -18.54 4.58 18.01
N ASN A 100 -18.06 3.65 17.18
CA ASN A 100 -16.76 3.00 17.34
C ASN A 100 -15.67 3.68 16.48
N THR A 101 -14.48 3.81 17.07
CA THR A 101 -13.21 4.16 16.43
C THR A 101 -12.99 3.48 15.07
N HIS A 102 -13.23 2.17 14.94
CA HIS A 102 -13.07 1.44 13.67
C HIS A 102 -13.90 2.05 12.53
N GLN A 103 -15.16 2.39 12.80
CA GLN A 103 -16.07 2.95 11.80
C GLN A 103 -15.66 4.39 11.41
N LYS A 104 -15.26 5.21 12.40
CA LYS A 104 -14.80 6.59 12.16
C LYS A 104 -13.53 6.61 11.32
N ILE A 105 -12.53 5.81 11.71
CA ILE A 105 -11.27 5.66 10.96
C ILE A 105 -11.55 5.08 9.58
N GLY A 106 -12.38 4.04 9.48
CA GLY A 106 -12.76 3.41 8.21
C GLY A 106 -13.39 4.39 7.21
N LEU A 107 -14.27 5.28 7.67
CA LEU A 107 -14.89 6.30 6.81
C LEU A 107 -13.86 7.30 6.27
N VAL A 108 -12.99 7.82 7.15
CA VAL A 108 -11.92 8.75 6.75
C VAL A 108 -10.96 8.06 5.78
N LEU A 109 -10.55 6.84 6.09
CA LEU A 109 -9.69 6.02 5.25
C LEU A 109 -10.30 5.82 3.85
N TYR A 110 -11.60 5.50 3.76
CA TYR A 110 -12.28 5.33 2.49
C TYR A 110 -12.27 6.61 1.64
N GLY A 111 -12.47 7.78 2.26
CA GLY A 111 -12.31 9.06 1.58
C GLY A 111 -10.89 9.27 1.04
N LEU A 112 -9.87 8.97 1.84
CA LEU A 112 -8.46 9.10 1.44
C LEU A 112 -8.09 8.15 0.29
N ILE A 113 -8.64 6.93 0.29
CA ILE A 113 -8.46 5.94 -0.80
C ILE A 113 -8.95 6.50 -2.14
N TRP A 114 -10.05 7.26 -2.18
CA TRP A 114 -10.55 7.90 -3.39
C TRP A 114 -9.81 9.18 -3.76
N ILE A 115 -9.32 9.94 -2.78
CA ILE A 115 -8.51 11.13 -3.02
C ILE A 115 -7.19 10.76 -3.72
N GLN A 116 -6.60 9.62 -3.41
CA GLN A 116 -5.36 9.13 -4.00
C GLN A 116 -5.33 9.10 -5.55
N PRO A 117 -6.24 8.39 -6.24
CA PRO A 117 -6.29 8.38 -7.69
C PRO A 117 -6.62 9.76 -8.26
N LEU A 118 -7.45 10.57 -7.61
CA LEU A 118 -7.75 11.94 -8.06
C LEU A 118 -6.49 12.82 -8.09
N ILE A 119 -5.67 12.75 -7.03
CA ILE A 119 -4.36 13.38 -7.01
C ILE A 119 -3.47 12.79 -8.11
N ALA A 120 -3.53 11.48 -8.34
CA ALA A 120 -2.75 10.83 -9.39
C ALA A 120 -3.14 11.28 -10.80
N PHE A 121 -4.42 11.59 -11.06
CA PHE A 121 -4.90 12.08 -12.36
C PHE A 121 -4.36 13.47 -12.70
N VAL A 122 -4.18 14.35 -11.71
CA VAL A 122 -3.61 15.69 -11.91
C VAL A 122 -2.07 15.69 -11.94
N ARG A 123 -1.45 14.55 -12.25
CA ARG A 123 0.00 14.39 -12.30
C ARG A 123 0.67 15.40 -13.24
N PRO A 124 1.55 16.28 -12.74
CA PRO A 124 2.20 17.31 -13.56
C PRO A 124 3.24 16.72 -14.52
N ARG A 125 3.50 17.41 -15.65
CA ARG A 125 4.56 17.03 -16.61
C ARG A 125 5.95 17.02 -15.95
N ARG A 126 6.92 16.31 -16.54
CA ARG A 126 8.31 16.31 -16.04
C ARG A 126 8.95 17.69 -16.24
N GLY A 127 9.87 18.07 -15.35
CA GLY A 127 10.67 19.32 -15.46
C GLY A 127 10.10 20.55 -14.75
N ILE A 128 8.89 20.49 -14.20
CA ILE A 128 8.30 21.62 -13.43
C ILE A 128 8.44 21.39 -11.92
N ARG A 129 8.74 22.47 -11.17
CA ARG A 129 8.92 22.43 -9.70
C ARG A 129 7.74 21.80 -8.98
N PHE A 130 6.52 22.07 -9.45
CA PHE A 130 5.27 21.53 -8.90
C PHE A 130 5.20 19.99 -8.92
N ARG A 131 5.94 19.32 -9.82
CA ARG A 131 5.97 17.85 -9.87
C ARG A 131 6.60 17.24 -8.62
N SER A 132 7.60 17.89 -8.02
CA SER A 132 8.24 17.41 -6.80
C SER A 132 7.27 17.47 -5.62
N LEU A 133 6.55 18.59 -5.49
CA LEU A 133 5.51 18.76 -4.46
C LEU A 133 4.38 17.74 -4.65
N TRP A 134 3.87 17.58 -5.88
CA TRP A 134 2.87 16.56 -6.19
C TRP A 134 3.35 15.15 -5.81
N TYR A 135 4.60 14.82 -6.13
CA TYR A 135 5.18 13.51 -5.80
C TYR A 135 5.26 13.30 -4.29
N LEU A 136 5.75 14.29 -3.54
CA LEU A 136 5.81 14.24 -2.08
C LEU A 136 4.43 14.04 -1.46
N MET A 137 3.44 14.82 -1.90
CA MET A 137 2.07 14.72 -1.39
C MET A 137 1.42 13.38 -1.72
N HIS A 138 1.51 12.92 -2.97
CA HIS A 138 0.97 11.64 -3.40
C HIS A 138 1.62 10.47 -2.65
N TRP A 139 2.94 10.49 -2.51
CA TRP A 139 3.71 9.49 -1.77
C TRP A 139 3.36 9.47 -0.27
N LEU A 140 3.34 10.65 0.38
CA LEU A 140 3.06 10.76 1.81
C LEU A 140 1.63 10.30 2.13
N LEU A 141 0.65 10.79 1.36
CA LEU A 141 -0.75 10.39 1.54
C LEU A 141 -0.93 8.89 1.23
N GLY A 142 -0.17 8.33 0.29
CA GLY A 142 -0.33 6.93 -0.14
C GLY A 142 0.22 5.98 0.93
N THR A 143 1.34 6.36 1.52
CA THR A 143 1.93 5.68 2.67
C THR A 143 1.03 5.81 3.90
N GLY A 144 0.46 7.00 4.13
CA GLY A 144 -0.51 7.25 5.20
C GLY A 144 -1.76 6.36 5.09
N VAL A 145 -2.32 6.21 3.88
CA VAL A 145 -3.44 5.28 3.61
C VAL A 145 -3.07 3.85 3.97
N CYS A 146 -1.87 3.38 3.64
CA CYS A 146 -1.42 2.02 3.99
C CYS A 146 -1.31 1.85 5.51
N VAL A 147 -0.65 2.78 6.21
CA VAL A 147 -0.48 2.72 7.68
C VAL A 147 -1.84 2.77 8.38
N MET A 148 -2.71 3.69 7.97
CA MET A 148 -4.05 3.84 8.54
C MET A 148 -4.92 2.62 8.23
N GLY A 149 -4.80 2.01 7.05
CA GLY A 149 -5.47 0.77 6.67
C GLY A 149 -5.07 -0.41 7.54
N ILE A 150 -3.77 -0.62 7.74
CA ILE A 150 -3.23 -1.66 8.61
C ILE A 150 -3.74 -1.47 10.05
N ALA A 151 -3.64 -0.25 10.59
CA ALA A 151 -4.15 0.06 11.92
C ALA A 151 -5.66 -0.23 12.04
N ASN A 152 -6.44 0.17 11.03
CA ASN A 152 -7.88 -0.04 11.04
C ASN A 152 -8.28 -1.53 10.95
N ILE A 153 -7.47 -2.37 10.30
CA ILE A 153 -7.67 -3.84 10.29
C ILE A 153 -7.46 -4.41 11.70
N PHE A 154 -6.41 -4.00 12.42
CA PHE A 154 -6.20 -4.45 13.80
C PHE A 154 -7.34 -4.01 14.73
N ILE A 155 -7.79 -2.75 14.62
CA ILE A 155 -8.94 -2.25 15.39
C ILE A 155 -10.22 -3.03 15.02
N GLY A 156 -10.38 -3.38 13.73
CA GLY A 156 -11.49 -4.21 13.24
C GLY A 156 -11.47 -5.63 13.83
N LEU A 157 -10.32 -6.29 13.85
CA LEU A 157 -10.14 -7.61 14.49
C LEU A 157 -10.44 -7.56 15.99
N HIS A 158 -9.97 -6.52 16.69
CA HIS A 158 -10.29 -6.32 18.11
C HIS A 158 -11.79 -6.14 18.34
N THR A 159 -12.43 -5.26 17.55
CA THR A 159 -13.87 -5.03 17.61
C THR A 159 -14.66 -6.32 17.34
N PHE A 160 -14.20 -7.12 16.37
CA PHE A 160 -14.82 -8.40 16.04
C PHE A 160 -14.74 -9.37 17.23
N HIS A 161 -13.57 -9.47 17.86
CA HIS A 161 -13.38 -10.30 19.05
C HIS A 161 -14.30 -9.87 20.20
N GLU A 162 -14.35 -8.57 20.53
CA GLU A 162 -15.21 -8.05 21.60
C GLU A 162 -16.69 -8.33 21.37
N ARG A 163 -17.16 -8.34 20.12
CA ARG A 163 -18.58 -8.54 19.80
C ARG A 163 -18.99 -10.00 19.65
N THR A 164 -18.06 -10.87 19.26
CA THR A 164 -18.37 -12.28 18.94
C THR A 164 -17.81 -13.25 19.97
N SER A 165 -16.88 -12.80 20.81
CA SER A 165 -16.04 -13.64 21.67
C SER A 165 -15.24 -14.71 20.91
N ILE A 166 -15.18 -14.64 19.57
CA ILE A 166 -14.40 -15.56 18.73
C ILE A 166 -12.94 -15.12 18.76
N SER A 167 -12.02 -16.06 19.00
CA SER A 167 -10.59 -15.76 18.98
C SER A 167 -10.13 -15.29 17.59
N VAL A 168 -9.46 -14.14 17.56
CA VAL A 168 -8.84 -13.56 16.36
C VAL A 168 -7.32 -13.72 16.35
N SER A 169 -6.74 -14.43 17.32
CA SER A 169 -5.29 -14.49 17.51
C SER A 169 -4.56 -15.04 16.29
N LEU A 170 -5.11 -16.08 15.64
CA LEU A 170 -4.51 -16.65 14.43
C LEU A 170 -4.49 -15.63 13.29
N TRP A 171 -5.62 -14.95 13.05
CA TRP A 171 -5.75 -13.92 12.02
C TRP A 171 -4.82 -12.73 12.29
N ALA A 172 -4.75 -12.27 13.53
CA ALA A 172 -3.83 -11.20 13.93
C ALA A 172 -2.36 -11.61 13.74
N ALA A 173 -1.99 -12.85 14.06
CA ALA A 173 -0.63 -13.36 13.86
C ALA A 173 -0.27 -13.44 12.36
N LEU A 174 -1.16 -13.98 11.52
CA LEU A 174 -0.97 -14.04 10.07
C LEU A 174 -0.83 -12.64 9.47
N PHE A 175 -1.70 -11.71 9.86
CA PHE A 175 -1.64 -10.34 9.37
C PHE A 175 -0.34 -9.64 9.82
N THR A 176 0.08 -9.88 11.07
CA THR A 176 1.34 -9.33 11.58
C THR A 176 2.55 -9.88 10.81
N ALA A 177 2.56 -11.18 10.50
CA ALA A 177 3.61 -11.79 9.70
C ALA A 177 3.65 -11.20 8.28
N GLU A 178 2.49 -11.03 7.64
CA GLU A 178 2.36 -10.38 6.33
C GLU A 178 2.90 -8.94 6.35
N VAL A 179 2.44 -8.11 7.29
CA VAL A 179 2.88 -6.72 7.42
C VAL A 179 4.38 -6.64 7.72
N SER A 180 4.89 -7.53 8.57
CA SER A 180 6.33 -7.60 8.89
C SER A 180 7.16 -7.97 7.66
N PHE A 181 6.68 -8.92 6.86
CA PHE A 181 7.32 -9.31 5.61
C PHE A 181 7.32 -8.15 4.60
N MET A 182 6.19 -7.45 4.43
CA MET A 182 6.10 -6.28 3.54
C MET A 182 7.00 -5.13 4.00
N ALA A 183 7.06 -4.88 5.32
CA ALA A 183 7.97 -3.90 5.91
C ALA A 183 9.43 -4.29 5.68
N PHE A 184 9.78 -5.57 5.85
CA PHE A 184 11.11 -6.08 5.54
C PHE A 184 11.48 -5.86 4.06
N LEU A 185 10.59 -6.21 3.11
CA LEU A 185 10.81 -5.95 1.69
C LEU A 185 11.00 -4.44 1.40
N TYR A 186 10.19 -3.59 2.02
CA TYR A 186 10.30 -2.14 1.87
C TYR A 186 11.65 -1.61 2.35
N LEU A 187 12.11 -2.05 3.52
CA LEU A 187 13.42 -1.68 4.08
C LEU A 187 14.57 -2.26 3.27
N LEU A 188 14.43 -3.50 2.80
CA LEU A 188 15.42 -4.17 1.97
C LEU A 188 15.62 -3.41 0.65
N GLN A 189 14.56 -2.95 0.00
CA GLN A 189 14.67 -2.12 -1.22
C GLN A 189 15.48 -0.85 -0.97
N HIS A 190 15.27 -0.18 0.17
CA HIS A 190 16.03 1.03 0.52
C HIS A 190 17.52 0.73 0.70
N ARG A 191 17.86 -0.36 1.40
CA ARG A 191 19.25 -0.77 1.62
C ARG A 191 19.92 -1.34 0.38
N TRP A 192 19.18 -2.03 -0.49
CA TRP A 192 19.72 -2.66 -1.70
C TRP A 192 20.43 -1.65 -2.59
N GLN A 193 19.85 -0.48 -2.79
CA GLN A 193 20.47 0.57 -3.60
C GLN A 193 21.75 1.13 -2.98
N TYR A 194 21.79 1.23 -1.64
CA TYR A 194 22.99 1.64 -0.93
C TYR A 194 24.11 0.59 -1.09
N MET A 195 23.79 -0.70 -0.91
CA MET A 195 24.77 -1.78 -1.06
C MET A 195 25.34 -1.85 -2.49
N MET A 196 24.49 -1.77 -3.52
CA MET A 196 24.93 -1.79 -4.91
C MET A 196 25.81 -0.58 -5.27
N ARG A 197 25.57 0.59 -4.67
CA ARG A 197 26.42 1.78 -4.89
C ARG A 197 27.79 1.64 -4.24
N GLN A 198 27.90 0.97 -3.10
CA GLN A 198 29.20 0.74 -2.46
C GLN A 198 30.07 -0.24 -3.26
N GLY A 199 29.50 -1.32 -3.80
CA GLY A 199 30.25 -2.26 -4.63
C GLY A 199 30.84 -1.61 -5.90
N VAL A 200 30.08 -0.77 -6.58
CA VAL A 200 30.54 -0.08 -7.82
C VAL A 200 31.62 0.96 -7.53
N THR A 201 31.52 1.69 -6.41
CA THR A 201 32.52 2.72 -6.08
C THR A 201 33.88 2.09 -5.76
N GLN A 202 33.90 0.90 -5.15
CA GLN A 202 35.13 0.18 -4.85
C GLN A 202 35.83 -0.34 -6.12
N ASP A 203 35.08 -0.89 -7.09
CA ASP A 203 35.63 -1.33 -8.37
C ASP A 203 36.21 -0.16 -9.18
N GLU A 204 35.56 1.02 -9.17
CA GLU A 204 36.05 2.20 -9.88
C GLU A 204 37.27 2.84 -9.20
N GLN A 205 37.44 2.68 -7.89
CA GLN A 205 38.60 3.14 -7.13
C GLN A 205 39.81 2.20 -7.23
N ILE A 206 39.59 0.91 -7.52
CA ILE A 206 40.66 -0.07 -7.81
C ILE A 206 41.11 0.03 -9.27
N ALA A 207 40.25 0.53 -10.17
CA ALA A 207 40.50 0.62 -11.61
C ALA A 207 41.15 1.92 -12.19
N PRO A 208 41.84 2.82 -11.46
CA PRO A 208 42.61 3.88 -12.11
C PRO A 208 44.10 3.83 -11.74
N THR A 209 44.84 2.82 -12.24
CA THR A 209 46.29 2.96 -12.51
C THR A 209 46.77 1.87 -13.48
N SER A 210 46.48 2.00 -14.78
CA SER A 210 47.22 1.22 -15.77
C SER A 210 47.35 1.85 -17.16
N HIS A 211 47.19 3.17 -17.32
CA HIS A 211 47.53 3.81 -18.60
C HIS A 211 48.01 5.26 -18.41
N ALA A 212 49.34 5.44 -18.30
CA ALA A 212 50.09 6.58 -18.84
C ALA A 212 51.59 6.46 -18.49
N SER A 213 52.37 5.78 -19.34
CA SER A 213 53.81 6.06 -19.45
C SER A 213 54.01 7.04 -20.60
N PRO A 214 54.55 8.25 -20.38
CA PRO A 214 55.00 9.10 -21.49
C PRO A 214 56.43 8.69 -21.86
N THR A 215 56.56 7.92 -22.93
CA THR A 215 57.81 7.77 -23.68
C THR A 215 57.95 8.95 -24.64
N SER A 216 58.79 9.94 -24.34
CA SER A 216 59.61 10.63 -25.35
C SER A 216 60.63 11.57 -24.72
N ASN A 217 61.84 11.54 -25.26
CA ASN A 217 62.88 12.58 -25.23
C ASN A 217 63.93 12.53 -24.11
N GLN A 218 64.84 11.55 -24.19
CA GLN A 218 66.25 11.81 -23.87
C GLN A 218 67.20 10.78 -24.51
N LYS A 219 67.76 11.11 -25.69
CA LYS A 219 69.14 10.79 -26.15
C LYS A 219 69.28 11.06 -27.65
N GLU A 220 69.97 12.14 -27.98
CA GLU A 220 71.09 12.19 -28.94
C GLU A 220 71.40 13.66 -29.26
N MET A 221 72.54 14.14 -28.77
CA MET A 221 73.41 15.11 -29.46
C MET A 221 74.67 15.29 -28.62
N LEU A 222 75.67 14.46 -28.93
CA LEU A 222 77.07 14.68 -28.63
C LEU A 222 77.82 14.08 -29.82
N VAL A 223 78.36 14.92 -30.71
CA VAL A 223 79.71 14.85 -31.32
C VAL A 223 79.98 16.20 -32.03
N MET A 224 81.16 16.77 -31.77
CA MET A 224 81.73 18.03 -32.29
C MET A 224 82.25 17.86 -33.75
N PRO A 225 82.83 18.87 -34.42
CA PRO A 225 84.10 19.53 -34.04
C PRO A 225 83.97 21.02 -33.71
#